data_AF-A0A9W8N3T6-F1
#
_entry.id   AF-A0A9W8N3T6-F1
#
_cell.length_a   1.000
_cell.length_b   1.000
_cell.length_c   1.000
_cell.angle_alpha   90.00
_cell.angle_beta   90.00
_cell.angle_gamma   90.00
#
_symmetry.space_group_name_H-M   'P 1'
#
loop_
_entity.id
_entity.type
_entity.pdbx_description
1 polymer ?
#
loop_
_entity_poly.entity_id
_entity_poly.type
_entity_poly.pdbx_seq_one_letter_code
_entity_poly.pdbx_strand_id
1 'polypeptide(L)'
;MRRSISAAAAMAATAKAASLADICTVANVQAALPANGTLLGIDLIPSSVTASPVYNATSDGGMTGGSSTSITYCNVTLSYTHTGKDDKVVVKYAFPEPSAFKDRFYVAGGGGYTLNSDATGGISYGAASGATDAGVLSTGDATHMFGYKALGEMTTIAKPLSQGIYSLADDTKIYTYYEGCSDGGREGMSQVQRWGDLYDGAITGAPAFRMSHQQVNHVFPALVEHTLDYYPPTCALAKIVNATIAACDPLDGRTDGVVSRTDLCKLQFNLSSIVGESYYCSASSGSSGPGGMKKRQGSSSSTPEQNGTVTAQDVAVAQAIYDGLHNSQATRAPGNSASPLLAAVG
;
A
#
# COMPACT_ATOMS: atom_id res chain seq x y z
N MET A 1 48.30 -60.69 23.47
CA MET A 1 48.38 -59.38 22.78
C MET A 1 47.29 -58.48 23.33
N ARG A 2 47.66 -57.39 24.01
CA ARG A 2 46.76 -56.31 24.45
C ARG A 2 47.02 -55.10 23.55
N ARG A 3 45.99 -54.23 23.44
CA ARG A 3 45.95 -52.86 22.87
C ARG A 3 45.53 -52.78 21.39
N SER A 4 44.62 -51.92 20.97
CA SER A 4 43.79 -50.91 21.65
C SER A 4 42.63 -50.54 20.71
N ILE A 5 41.41 -50.43 21.23
CA ILE A 5 40.29 -49.80 20.51
C ILE A 5 40.35 -48.31 20.87
N SER A 6 40.72 -47.47 19.90
CA SER A 6 40.65 -46.02 20.04
C SER A 6 39.19 -45.59 19.95
N ALA A 7 38.60 -45.21 21.08
CA ALA A 7 37.31 -44.52 21.11
C ALA A 7 37.53 -43.06 20.68
N ALA A 8 37.09 -42.71 19.47
CA ALA A 8 36.99 -41.32 19.06
C ALA A 8 35.82 -40.68 19.83
N ALA A 9 36.14 -39.80 20.78
CA ALA A 9 35.15 -38.95 21.42
C ALA A 9 34.65 -37.93 20.39
N ALA A 10 33.43 -38.13 19.87
CA ALA A 10 32.75 -37.09 19.13
C ALA A 10 32.41 -35.94 20.10
N MET A 11 33.16 -34.85 20.02
CA MET A 11 32.75 -33.60 20.64
C MET A 11 31.53 -33.09 19.87
N ALA A 12 30.34 -33.32 20.41
CA ALA A 12 29.15 -32.60 19.98
C ALA A 12 29.35 -31.12 20.33
N ALA A 13 29.77 -30.32 19.35
CA ALA A 13 29.69 -28.87 19.45
C ALA A 13 28.20 -28.54 19.61
N THR A 14 27.80 -28.13 20.81
CA THR A 14 26.49 -27.52 21.02
C THR A 14 26.47 -26.22 20.22
N ALA A 15 25.88 -26.24 19.03
CA ALA A 15 25.63 -25.03 18.27
C ALA A 15 24.79 -24.10 19.15
N LYS A 16 25.39 -23.02 19.63
CA LYS A 16 24.69 -22.00 20.40
C LYS A 16 23.72 -21.34 19.42
N ALA A 17 22.42 -21.36 19.73
CA ALA A 17 21.44 -20.61 18.94
C ALA A 17 21.90 -19.14 18.89
N ALA A 18 22.04 -18.60 17.68
CA ALA A 18 22.49 -17.23 17.50
C ALA A 18 21.49 -16.28 18.18
N SER A 19 22.01 -15.36 19.00
CA SER A 19 21.21 -14.28 19.57
C SER A 19 21.01 -13.15 18.55
N LEU A 20 20.08 -12.24 18.83
CA LEU A 20 19.92 -11.03 18.00
C LEU A 20 21.23 -10.22 17.92
N ALA A 21 21.95 -10.09 19.03
CA ALA A 21 23.23 -9.37 19.06
C ALA A 21 24.31 -10.06 18.23
N ASP A 22 24.27 -11.40 18.15
CA ASP A 22 25.20 -12.15 17.32
C ASP A 22 24.94 -11.87 15.83
N ILE A 23 23.69 -11.96 15.37
CA ILE A 23 23.38 -11.73 13.95
C ILE A 23 23.45 -10.24 13.56
N CYS A 24 23.24 -9.32 14.51
CA CYS A 24 23.10 -7.90 14.25
C CYS A 24 24.41 -7.13 14.34
N THR A 25 25.38 -7.50 13.50
CA THR A 25 26.66 -6.80 13.38
C THR A 25 26.94 -6.43 11.93
N VAL A 26 27.67 -5.34 11.71
CA VAL A 26 28.07 -4.91 10.35
C VAL A 26 28.84 -6.02 9.64
N ALA A 27 29.72 -6.73 10.35
CA ALA A 27 30.50 -7.83 9.79
C ALA A 27 29.61 -8.98 9.30
N ASN A 28 28.60 -9.38 10.07
CA ASN A 28 27.69 -10.46 9.67
C ASN A 28 26.78 -10.04 8.52
N VAL A 29 26.28 -8.81 8.52
CA VAL A 29 25.50 -8.29 7.39
C VAL A 29 26.35 -8.23 6.12
N GLN A 30 27.60 -7.75 6.20
CA GLN A 30 28.51 -7.71 5.06
C GLN A 30 28.88 -9.11 4.55
N ALA A 31 29.08 -10.08 5.45
CA ALA A 31 29.35 -11.47 5.09
C ALA A 31 28.16 -12.15 4.40
N ALA A 32 26.93 -11.69 4.66
CA ALA A 32 25.71 -12.15 4.02
C ALA A 32 25.44 -11.51 2.64
N LEU A 33 26.23 -10.51 2.23
CA LEU A 33 26.12 -9.93 0.88
C LEU A 33 26.80 -10.84 -0.15
N PRO A 34 26.35 -10.82 -1.42
CA PRO A 34 27.03 -11.52 -2.52
C PRO A 34 28.53 -11.20 -2.57
N ALA A 35 29.37 -12.23 -2.70
CA ALA A 35 30.84 -12.08 -2.65
C ALA A 35 31.41 -11.19 -3.77
N ASN A 36 30.74 -11.14 -4.92
CA ASN A 36 31.08 -10.27 -6.05
C ASN A 36 30.52 -8.83 -5.89
N GLY A 37 29.78 -8.56 -4.80
CA GLY A 37 29.14 -7.27 -4.52
C GLY A 37 28.00 -6.90 -5.48
N THR A 38 27.63 -7.78 -6.42
CA THR A 38 26.71 -7.45 -7.51
C THR A 38 25.59 -8.47 -7.65
N LEU A 39 24.38 -7.99 -7.87
CA LEU A 39 23.17 -8.78 -7.98
C LEU A 39 22.31 -8.27 -9.14
N LEU A 40 22.37 -8.95 -10.30
CA LEU A 40 21.54 -8.62 -11.48
C LEU A 40 21.64 -7.14 -11.94
N GLY A 41 22.85 -6.55 -11.90
CA GLY A 41 23.08 -5.15 -12.28
C GLY A 41 22.87 -4.13 -11.14
N ILE A 42 22.61 -4.63 -9.93
CA ILE A 42 22.66 -3.87 -8.68
C ILE A 42 24.05 -4.05 -8.06
N ASP A 43 24.77 -2.96 -7.86
CA ASP A 43 26.07 -2.94 -7.19
C ASP A 43 25.88 -2.49 -5.74
N LEU A 44 25.96 -3.44 -4.81
CA LEU A 44 25.83 -3.18 -3.38
C LEU A 44 27.06 -2.41 -2.88
N ILE A 45 26.86 -1.54 -1.89
CA ILE A 45 27.93 -0.72 -1.31
C ILE A 45 28.20 -1.21 0.12
N PRO A 46 29.11 -2.20 0.35
CA PRO A 46 29.36 -2.77 1.68
C PRO A 46 29.77 -1.73 2.73
N SER A 47 30.48 -0.67 2.33
CA SER A 47 30.89 0.42 3.22
C SER A 47 29.72 1.28 3.75
N SER A 48 28.54 1.18 3.14
CA SER A 48 27.33 1.88 3.58
C SER A 48 26.52 1.11 4.63
N VAL A 49 26.90 -0.14 4.91
CA VAL A 49 26.16 -1.02 5.82
C VAL A 49 26.20 -0.47 7.24
N THR A 50 25.03 -0.34 7.85
CA THR A 50 24.85 -0.17 9.28
C THR A 50 23.98 -1.31 9.81
N ALA A 51 24.26 -1.75 11.04
CA ALA A 51 23.50 -2.77 11.73
C ALA A 51 23.45 -2.43 13.21
N SER A 52 22.25 -2.38 13.78
CA SER A 52 22.05 -2.11 15.20
C SER A 52 20.84 -2.86 15.76
N PRO A 53 20.99 -3.60 16.88
CA PRO A 53 19.86 -4.24 17.51
C PRO A 53 18.97 -3.19 18.17
N VAL A 54 17.66 -3.35 17.99
CA VAL A 54 16.62 -2.51 18.58
C VAL A 54 15.78 -3.41 19.47
N TYR A 55 15.63 -3.03 20.74
CA TYR A 55 14.89 -3.80 21.73
C TYR A 55 13.66 -3.03 22.20
N ASN A 56 12.55 -3.74 22.33
CA ASN A 56 11.30 -3.22 22.89
C ASN A 56 10.81 -1.91 22.23
N ALA A 57 10.96 -1.81 20.90
CA ALA A 57 10.40 -0.69 20.16
C ALA A 57 8.89 -0.87 20.01
N THR A 58 8.16 0.24 20.04
CA THR A 58 6.73 0.23 19.74
C THR A 58 6.55 0.27 18.22
N SER A 59 5.83 -0.71 17.67
CA SER A 59 5.35 -0.66 16.28
C SER A 59 3.83 -0.66 16.29
N ASP A 60 3.24 0.17 15.41
CA ASP A 60 1.80 0.28 15.24
C ASP A 60 1.19 -0.93 14.50
N GLY A 61 2.01 -1.93 14.16
CA GLY A 61 1.64 -3.06 13.30
C GLY A 61 1.61 -2.65 11.84
N GLY A 62 1.50 -3.62 10.93
CA GLY A 62 1.36 -3.38 9.49
C GLY A 62 0.09 -2.59 9.11
N MET A 63 -0.38 -2.73 7.87
CA MET A 63 -1.46 -1.87 7.36
C MET A 63 -2.78 -1.99 8.14
N THR A 64 -2.97 -3.08 8.89
CA THR A 64 -4.13 -3.36 9.75
C THR A 64 -3.97 -2.87 11.20
N GLY A 65 -3.16 -1.83 11.43
CA GLY A 65 -2.80 -1.31 12.75
C GLY A 65 -3.93 -1.36 13.77
N GLY A 66 -3.67 -2.00 14.91
CA GLY A 66 -4.70 -2.27 15.91
C GLY A 66 -4.21 -2.65 17.30
N SER A 67 -2.91 -2.90 17.47
CA SER A 67 -2.31 -3.04 18.80
C SER A 67 -0.82 -2.73 18.71
N SER A 68 -0.40 -1.74 19.48
CA SER A 68 1.01 -1.45 19.69
C SER A 68 1.67 -2.67 20.31
N THR A 69 2.56 -3.31 19.56
CA THR A 69 3.32 -4.46 20.03
C THR A 69 4.76 -4.05 20.27
N SER A 70 5.33 -4.55 21.37
CA SER A 70 6.75 -4.44 21.64
C SER A 70 7.48 -5.35 20.66
N ILE A 71 8.30 -4.78 19.78
CA ILE A 71 9.08 -5.49 18.79
C ILE A 71 10.58 -5.38 19.08
N THR A 72 11.30 -6.45 18.81
CA THR A 72 12.75 -6.56 18.97
C THR A 72 13.32 -7.11 17.67
N TYR A 73 14.27 -6.39 17.07
CA TYR A 73 14.75 -6.68 15.71
C TYR A 73 16.14 -6.08 15.47
N CYS A 74 16.82 -6.56 14.44
CA CYS A 74 18.06 -5.99 13.93
C CYS A 74 17.71 -4.99 12.84
N ASN A 75 18.01 -3.72 13.10
CA ASN A 75 17.86 -2.65 12.13
C ASN A 75 19.10 -2.61 11.24
N VAL A 76 18.93 -2.87 9.95
CA VAL A 76 19.99 -2.87 8.95
C VAL A 76 19.69 -1.81 7.92
N THR A 77 20.68 -1.00 7.56
CA THR A 77 20.61 -0.10 6.40
C THR A 77 21.78 -0.39 5.48
N LEU A 78 21.54 -0.42 4.18
CA LEU A 78 22.59 -0.45 3.18
C LEU A 78 22.17 0.37 1.95
N SER A 79 23.13 0.69 1.11
CA SER A 79 22.90 1.36 -0.16
C SER A 79 23.40 0.52 -1.33
N TYR A 80 22.80 0.75 -2.49
CA TYR A 80 23.28 0.23 -3.77
C TYR A 80 23.26 1.31 -4.84
N THR A 81 23.97 1.05 -5.92
CA THR A 81 23.94 1.79 -7.19
C THR A 81 23.64 0.82 -8.33
N HIS A 82 23.26 1.33 -9.50
CA HIS A 82 23.14 0.48 -10.68
C HIS A 82 24.44 0.50 -11.48
N THR A 83 24.83 -0.65 -12.04
CA THR A 83 26.08 -0.76 -12.80
C THR A 83 26.16 0.29 -13.91
N GLY A 84 27.20 1.13 -13.85
CA GLY A 84 27.43 2.20 -14.83
C GLY A 84 26.51 3.42 -14.66
N LYS A 85 25.82 3.56 -13.53
CA LYS A 85 25.04 4.74 -13.15
C LYS A 85 25.68 5.47 -11.97
N ASP A 86 25.40 6.76 -11.88
CA ASP A 86 25.80 7.61 -10.75
C ASP A 86 24.57 7.90 -9.88
N ASP A 87 23.90 6.83 -9.45
CA ASP A 87 22.74 6.88 -8.57
C ASP A 87 23.01 6.15 -7.26
N LYS A 88 22.16 6.41 -6.26
CA LYS A 88 22.26 5.76 -4.97
C LYS A 88 20.86 5.55 -4.41
N VAL A 89 20.57 4.31 -4.04
CA VAL A 89 19.31 3.91 -3.44
C VAL A 89 19.59 3.35 -2.06
N VAL A 90 18.81 3.78 -1.07
CA VAL A 90 18.92 3.29 0.30
C VAL A 90 17.80 2.28 0.55
N VAL A 91 18.19 1.15 1.13
CA VAL A 91 17.25 0.14 1.64
C VAL A 91 17.47 -0.03 3.14
N LYS A 92 16.37 -0.17 3.86
CA LYS A 92 16.33 -0.45 5.29
C LYS A 92 15.64 -1.80 5.46
N TYR A 93 16.19 -2.63 6.34
CA TYR A 93 15.62 -3.92 6.69
C TYR A 93 15.48 -4.02 8.21
N ALA A 94 14.40 -4.67 8.63
CA ALA A 94 14.22 -5.13 10.00
C ALA A 94 14.22 -6.66 10.00
N PHE A 95 15.18 -7.26 10.69
CA PHE A 95 15.26 -8.71 10.85
C PHE A 95 14.82 -9.09 12.27
N PRO A 96 13.78 -9.91 12.48
CA PRO A 96 13.37 -10.32 13.83
C PRO A 96 14.48 -11.09 14.57
N GLU A 97 14.28 -11.34 15.86
CA GLU A 97 15.17 -12.27 16.59
C GLU A 97 15.18 -13.65 15.90
N PRO A 98 16.33 -14.36 15.86
CA PRO A 98 16.41 -15.69 15.23
C PRO A 98 15.35 -16.69 15.69
N SER A 99 14.95 -16.62 16.97
CA SER A 99 13.90 -17.46 17.57
C SER A 99 12.49 -17.17 17.01
N ALA A 100 12.27 -15.96 16.48
CA ALA A 100 10.99 -15.45 16.02
C ALA A 100 10.87 -15.45 14.48
N PHE A 101 11.98 -15.58 13.76
CA PHE A 101 11.99 -15.65 12.30
C PHE A 101 11.34 -16.94 11.79
N LYS A 102 10.44 -16.81 10.81
CA LYS A 102 9.63 -17.92 10.26
C LYS A 102 9.88 -18.13 8.77
N ASP A 103 11.08 -17.80 8.29
CA ASP A 103 11.44 -17.86 6.87
C ASP A 103 10.52 -17.02 5.99
N ARG A 104 10.11 -15.85 6.49
CA ARG A 104 9.18 -14.94 5.81
C ARG A 104 9.84 -13.60 5.51
N PHE A 105 9.50 -13.03 4.36
CA PHE A 105 9.78 -11.64 4.03
C PHE A 105 8.47 -10.89 3.80
N TYR A 106 8.35 -9.69 4.35
CA TYR A 106 7.16 -8.85 4.25
C TYR A 106 7.51 -7.51 3.58
N VAL A 107 6.69 -7.13 2.61
CA VAL A 107 6.79 -5.87 1.88
C VAL A 107 5.50 -5.08 2.08
N ALA A 108 5.62 -3.93 2.72
CA ALA A 108 4.52 -2.97 2.86
C ALA A 108 4.50 -2.01 1.67
N GLY A 109 3.31 -1.75 1.17
CA GLY A 109 3.03 -0.73 0.17
C GLY A 109 2.96 0.68 0.75
N GLY A 110 3.26 1.67 -0.08
CA GLY A 110 3.15 3.08 0.21
C GLY A 110 1.75 3.67 0.06
N GLY A 111 1.70 4.99 -0.03
CA GLY A 111 0.47 5.76 -0.19
C GLY A 111 0.71 7.10 -0.87
N GLY A 112 -0.22 7.53 -1.71
CA GLY A 112 -0.09 8.77 -2.47
C GLY A 112 1.10 8.72 -3.44
N TYR A 113 2.11 9.55 -3.20
CA TYR A 113 3.33 9.65 -4.01
C TYR A 113 4.57 9.21 -3.24
N THR A 114 4.40 8.39 -2.20
CA THR A 114 5.48 7.95 -1.33
C THR A 114 5.43 6.45 -1.14
N LEU A 115 6.57 5.78 -1.29
CA LEU A 115 6.74 4.40 -0.84
C LEU A 115 6.69 4.32 0.68
N ASN A 116 6.44 3.12 1.19
CA ASN A 116 6.54 2.88 2.63
C ASN A 116 7.99 3.08 3.13
N SER A 117 8.12 3.74 4.27
CA SER A 117 9.42 4.07 4.88
C SER A 117 9.72 3.29 6.16
N ASP A 118 8.73 2.56 6.69
CA ASP A 118 8.86 1.74 7.89
C ASP A 118 9.14 0.28 7.52
N ALA A 119 10.34 -0.20 7.85
CA ALA A 119 10.74 -1.57 7.59
C ALA A 119 10.24 -2.58 8.64
N THR A 120 9.41 -2.20 9.63
CA THR A 120 9.08 -3.05 10.78
C THR A 120 7.76 -3.83 10.69
N GLY A 121 6.95 -3.58 9.65
CA GLY A 121 5.60 -4.15 9.54
C GLY A 121 5.51 -5.69 9.53
N GLY A 122 6.62 -6.39 9.21
CA GLY A 122 6.70 -7.85 9.20
C GLY A 122 7.05 -8.51 10.53
N ILE A 123 7.59 -7.76 11.50
CA ILE A 123 8.26 -8.33 12.68
C ILE A 123 7.31 -9.17 13.54
N SER A 124 6.10 -8.68 13.79
CA SER A 124 5.08 -9.40 14.57
C SER A 124 4.60 -10.71 13.91
N TYR A 125 4.79 -10.85 12.60
CA TYR A 125 4.44 -12.05 11.83
C TYR A 125 5.60 -13.05 11.71
N GLY A 126 6.73 -12.78 12.35
CA GLY A 126 7.97 -13.53 12.22
C GLY A 126 8.62 -13.36 10.85
N ALA A 127 8.34 -12.24 10.18
CA ALA A 127 8.93 -11.91 8.88
C ALA A 127 10.01 -10.85 9.04
N ALA A 128 11.11 -11.02 8.30
CA ALA A 128 11.96 -9.89 7.99
C ALA A 128 11.19 -8.95 7.05
N SER A 129 11.47 -7.65 7.09
CA SER A 129 10.77 -6.69 6.22
C SER A 129 11.69 -5.57 5.76
N GLY A 130 11.31 -4.91 4.66
CA GLY A 130 12.12 -3.89 4.03
C GLY A 130 11.35 -2.61 3.72
N ALA A 131 12.09 -1.50 3.64
CA ALA A 131 11.66 -0.22 3.12
C ALA A 131 12.76 0.41 2.25
N THR A 132 12.41 1.29 1.32
CA THR A 132 13.37 1.93 0.41
C THR A 132 13.00 3.37 0.12
N ASP A 133 14.01 4.22 -0.08
CA ASP A 133 13.83 5.62 -0.51
C ASP A 133 13.67 5.77 -2.03
N ALA A 134 13.75 4.66 -2.78
CA ALA A 134 13.71 4.62 -4.25
C ALA A 134 14.76 5.52 -4.93
N GLY A 135 15.79 5.98 -4.22
CA GLY A 135 16.75 6.95 -4.74
C GLY A 135 16.11 8.26 -5.19
N VAL A 136 14.97 8.67 -4.62
CA VAL A 136 14.20 9.86 -5.04
C VAL A 136 15.04 11.16 -4.97
N LEU A 137 16.06 11.21 -4.12
CA LEU A 137 16.98 12.35 -4.00
C LEU A 137 18.25 12.22 -4.87
N SER A 138 18.35 11.16 -5.68
CA SER A 138 19.48 10.93 -6.59
C SER A 138 19.18 11.42 -8.01
N THR A 139 20.19 11.41 -8.88
CA THR A 139 20.07 11.76 -10.32
C THR A 139 19.44 10.65 -11.16
N GLY A 140 19.01 9.54 -10.54
CA GLY A 140 18.47 8.36 -11.20
C GLY A 140 17.04 8.52 -11.72
N ASP A 141 16.53 7.43 -12.30
CA ASP A 141 15.19 7.37 -12.89
C ASP A 141 14.10 7.18 -11.82
N ALA A 142 13.81 8.26 -11.09
CA ALA A 142 12.86 8.26 -9.97
C ALA A 142 11.47 7.73 -10.37
N THR A 143 11.05 7.91 -11.63
CA THR A 143 9.74 7.44 -12.12
C THR A 143 9.69 5.92 -12.17
N HIS A 144 10.73 5.27 -12.70
CA HIS A 144 10.77 3.80 -12.76
C HIS A 144 11.04 3.19 -11.38
N MET A 145 11.86 3.85 -10.56
CA MET A 145 12.10 3.44 -9.17
C MET A 145 10.80 3.43 -8.36
N PHE A 146 10.03 4.52 -8.39
CA PHE A 146 8.71 4.60 -7.77
C PHE A 146 7.67 3.67 -8.42
N GLY A 147 7.72 3.53 -9.75
CA GLY A 147 6.74 2.78 -10.52
C GLY A 147 6.76 1.27 -10.26
N TYR A 148 7.95 0.67 -10.23
CA TYR A 148 8.07 -0.79 -10.04
C TYR A 148 9.43 -1.28 -9.58
N LYS A 149 10.50 -0.52 -9.80
CA LYS A 149 11.85 -1.05 -9.73
C LYS A 149 12.38 -1.12 -8.29
N ALA A 150 12.17 -0.08 -7.47
CA ALA A 150 12.73 -0.02 -6.12
C ALA A 150 12.29 -1.18 -5.21
N LEU A 151 10.99 -1.51 -5.21
CA LEU A 151 10.47 -2.61 -4.38
C LEU A 151 10.93 -3.99 -4.86
N GLY A 152 11.02 -4.20 -6.17
CA GLY A 152 11.51 -5.45 -6.73
C GLY A 152 12.99 -5.68 -6.43
N GLU A 153 13.81 -4.63 -6.53
CA GLU A 153 15.23 -4.67 -6.20
C GLU A 153 15.48 -4.86 -4.70
N MET A 154 14.76 -4.12 -3.86
CA MET A 154 14.78 -4.33 -2.41
C MET A 154 14.45 -5.78 -2.06
N THR A 155 13.41 -6.35 -2.67
CA THR A 155 13.01 -7.75 -2.42
C THR A 155 14.05 -8.74 -2.95
N THR A 156 14.66 -8.45 -4.10
CA THR A 156 15.74 -9.26 -4.70
C THR A 156 16.97 -9.32 -3.79
N ILE A 157 17.34 -8.21 -3.16
CA ILE A 157 18.45 -8.14 -2.20
C ILE A 157 18.08 -8.87 -0.89
N ALA A 158 16.85 -8.69 -0.41
CA ALA A 158 16.44 -9.18 0.91
C ALA A 158 16.47 -10.70 1.06
N LYS A 159 16.15 -11.46 0.01
CA LYS A 159 16.08 -12.93 0.06
C LYS A 159 17.43 -13.58 0.40
N PRO A 160 18.51 -13.39 -0.39
CA PRO A 160 19.83 -13.93 -0.05
C PRO A 160 20.39 -13.32 1.23
N LEU A 161 20.12 -12.03 1.49
CA LEU A 161 20.55 -11.39 2.73
C LEU A 161 19.93 -12.06 3.96
N SER A 162 18.64 -12.42 3.91
CA SER A 162 17.96 -13.15 4.98
C SER A 162 18.56 -14.54 5.19
N GLN A 163 18.86 -15.27 4.11
CA GLN A 163 19.50 -16.58 4.19
C GLN A 163 20.86 -16.48 4.89
N GLY A 164 21.70 -15.51 4.50
CA GLY A 164 23.02 -15.30 5.12
C GLY A 164 22.94 -14.87 6.59
N ILE A 165 22.06 -13.92 6.93
CA ILE A 165 21.91 -13.43 8.32
C ILE A 165 21.49 -14.54 9.29
N TYR A 166 20.57 -15.42 8.86
CA TYR A 166 20.10 -16.52 9.71
C TYR A 166 20.86 -17.83 9.48
N SER A 167 21.92 -17.83 8.65
CA SER A 167 22.70 -19.03 8.31
C SER A 167 21.83 -20.19 7.83
N LEU A 168 20.83 -19.88 6.99
CA LEU A 168 19.93 -20.86 6.41
C LEU A 168 20.66 -21.64 5.30
N ALA A 169 20.16 -22.83 4.98
CA ALA A 169 20.63 -23.56 3.81
C ALA A 169 20.27 -22.78 2.52
N ASP A 170 21.09 -22.93 1.48
CA ASP A 170 20.91 -22.20 0.21
C ASP A 170 19.57 -22.49 -0.47
N ASP A 171 19.00 -23.68 -0.23
CA ASP A 171 17.70 -24.12 -0.74
C ASP A 171 16.51 -23.75 0.18
N THR A 172 16.77 -23.14 1.34
CA THR A 172 15.71 -22.65 2.22
C THR A 172 14.93 -21.55 1.52
N LYS A 173 13.64 -21.81 1.31
CA LYS A 173 12.71 -20.85 0.71
C LYS A 173 12.33 -19.76 1.71
N ILE A 174 12.58 -18.50 1.33
CA ILE A 174 12.01 -17.34 2.00
C ILE A 174 10.65 -17.04 1.36
N TYR A 175 9.56 -17.19 2.12
CA TYR A 175 8.20 -16.89 1.68
C TYR A 175 7.95 -15.39 1.72
N THR A 176 7.70 -14.78 0.57
CA THR A 176 7.55 -13.33 0.46
C THR A 176 6.10 -12.92 0.33
N TYR A 177 5.64 -12.00 1.17
CA TYR A 177 4.28 -11.47 1.18
C TYR A 177 4.27 -9.96 0.98
N TYR A 178 3.33 -9.50 0.17
CA TYR A 178 3.07 -8.08 -0.07
C TYR A 178 1.71 -7.66 0.52
N GLU A 179 1.65 -6.48 1.13
CA GLU A 179 0.39 -5.84 1.54
C GLU A 179 0.41 -4.34 1.23
N GLY A 180 -0.61 -3.85 0.54
CA GLY A 180 -0.76 -2.42 0.27
C GLY A 180 -2.17 -2.03 -0.18
N CYS A 181 -2.51 -0.76 0.02
CA CYS A 181 -3.79 -0.15 -0.35
C CYS A 181 -3.55 1.20 -1.06
N SER A 182 -4.46 1.64 -1.94
CA SER A 182 -4.29 2.89 -2.71
C SER A 182 -3.08 2.83 -3.65
N ASP A 183 -2.07 3.70 -3.48
CA ASP A 183 -0.81 3.59 -4.23
C ASP A 183 -0.08 2.28 -3.88
N GLY A 184 -0.10 1.84 -2.63
CA GLY A 184 0.34 0.50 -2.25
C GLY A 184 -0.40 -0.62 -3.01
N GLY A 185 -1.67 -0.42 -3.40
CA GLY A 185 -2.35 -1.37 -4.27
C GLY A 185 -1.81 -1.35 -5.71
N ARG A 186 -1.46 -0.17 -6.24
CA ARG A 186 -0.78 -0.01 -7.54
C ARG A 186 0.59 -0.68 -7.52
N GLU A 187 1.39 -0.39 -6.49
CA GLU A 187 2.70 -0.99 -6.24
C GLU A 187 2.60 -2.51 -6.22
N GLY A 188 1.67 -3.08 -5.45
CA GLY A 188 1.48 -4.53 -5.37
C GLY A 188 1.08 -5.15 -6.70
N MET A 189 0.14 -4.56 -7.42
CA MET A 189 -0.22 -5.01 -8.78
C MET A 189 0.96 -4.91 -9.75
N SER A 190 1.81 -3.90 -9.61
CA SER A 190 3.03 -3.71 -10.38
C SER A 190 4.06 -4.81 -10.07
N GLN A 191 4.25 -5.13 -8.79
CA GLN A 191 5.12 -6.21 -8.34
C GLN A 191 4.65 -7.56 -8.86
N VAL A 192 3.36 -7.89 -8.76
CA VAL A 192 2.80 -9.14 -9.31
C VAL A 192 3.03 -9.26 -10.82
N GLN A 193 2.90 -8.17 -11.58
CA GLN A 193 3.06 -8.21 -13.04
C GLN A 193 4.51 -8.25 -13.51
N ARG A 194 5.45 -7.65 -12.77
CA ARG A 194 6.84 -7.42 -13.23
C ARG A 194 7.88 -8.22 -12.47
N TRP A 195 7.57 -8.57 -11.23
CA TRP A 195 8.44 -9.23 -10.26
C TRP A 195 7.72 -10.41 -9.59
N GLY A 196 6.73 -11.01 -10.28
CA GLY A 196 5.84 -12.03 -9.70
C GLY A 196 6.58 -13.22 -9.09
N ASP A 197 7.73 -13.60 -9.65
CA ASP A 197 8.58 -14.70 -9.15
C ASP A 197 9.19 -14.41 -7.76
N LEU A 198 9.14 -13.16 -7.29
CA LEU A 198 9.62 -12.79 -5.96
C LEU A 198 8.58 -12.99 -4.85
N TYR A 199 7.30 -13.12 -5.18
CA TYR A 199 6.18 -13.07 -4.22
C TYR A 199 5.38 -14.36 -4.18
N ASP A 200 5.07 -14.83 -2.97
CA ASP A 200 4.23 -16.00 -2.71
C ASP A 200 2.78 -15.62 -2.40
N GLY A 201 2.53 -14.37 -1.99
CA GLY A 201 1.19 -13.83 -1.78
C GLY A 201 1.18 -12.30 -1.79
N ALA A 202 0.09 -11.72 -2.27
CA ALA A 202 -0.10 -10.27 -2.33
C ALA A 202 -1.53 -9.86 -1.96
N ILE A 203 -1.66 -8.89 -1.07
CA ILE A 203 -2.91 -8.21 -0.73
C ILE A 203 -2.84 -6.81 -1.34
N THR A 204 -3.70 -6.53 -2.32
CA THR A 204 -3.69 -5.28 -3.08
C THR A 204 -5.06 -4.58 -2.99
N GLY A 205 -5.25 -3.78 -1.95
CA GLY A 205 -6.48 -3.02 -1.71
C GLY A 205 -6.58 -1.76 -2.58
N ALA A 206 -7.80 -1.39 -2.99
CA ALA A 206 -8.11 -0.18 -3.76
C ALA A 206 -7.01 0.27 -4.75
N PRO A 207 -6.56 -0.61 -5.68
CA PRO A 207 -5.31 -0.39 -6.39
C PRO A 207 -5.39 0.76 -7.39
N ALA A 208 -4.47 1.71 -7.28
CA ALA A 208 -4.30 2.85 -8.20
C ALA A 208 -3.61 2.48 -9.53
N PHE A 209 -3.90 1.30 -10.10
CA PHE A 209 -3.10 0.68 -11.19
C PHE A 209 -3.16 1.42 -12.53
N ARG A 210 -4.16 2.29 -12.75
CA ARG A 210 -4.23 3.22 -13.90
C ARG A 210 -3.95 4.66 -13.45
N MET A 211 -2.83 4.86 -12.76
CA MET A 211 -2.49 6.11 -12.06
C MET A 211 -2.70 7.37 -12.92
N SER A 212 -2.26 7.38 -14.18
CA SER A 212 -2.46 8.52 -15.09
C SER A 212 -3.93 8.87 -15.33
N HIS A 213 -4.80 7.86 -15.49
CA HIS A 213 -6.24 8.07 -15.69
C HIS A 213 -6.90 8.50 -14.37
N GLN A 214 -6.44 7.93 -13.25
CA GLN A 214 -6.96 8.28 -11.94
C GLN A 214 -6.70 9.75 -11.59
N GLN A 215 -5.51 10.29 -11.90
CA GLN A 215 -5.23 11.71 -11.64
C GLN A 215 -6.17 12.65 -12.41
N VAL A 216 -6.52 12.29 -13.65
CA VAL A 216 -7.52 13.04 -14.42
C VAL A 216 -8.92 12.88 -13.82
N ASN A 217 -9.28 11.68 -13.36
CA ASN A 217 -10.57 11.46 -12.70
C ASN A 217 -10.71 12.24 -11.37
N HIS A 218 -9.62 12.49 -10.64
CA HIS A 218 -9.67 13.29 -9.40
C HIS A 218 -10.14 14.74 -9.63
N VAL A 219 -9.85 15.32 -10.80
CA VAL A 219 -10.28 16.69 -11.14
C VAL A 219 -11.60 16.74 -11.91
N PHE A 220 -12.13 15.59 -12.34
CA PHE A 220 -13.30 15.52 -13.21
C PHE A 220 -14.59 16.09 -12.56
N PRO A 221 -14.92 15.82 -11.28
CA PRO A 221 -16.10 16.43 -10.67
C PRO A 221 -16.09 17.97 -10.67
N ALA A 222 -14.94 18.57 -10.32
CA ALA A 222 -14.79 20.02 -10.34
C ALA A 222 -14.90 20.60 -11.77
N LEU A 223 -14.40 19.86 -12.77
CA LEU A 223 -14.55 20.24 -14.17
C LEU A 223 -16.03 20.19 -14.63
N VAL A 224 -16.79 19.20 -14.18
CA VAL A 224 -18.24 19.09 -14.47
C VAL A 224 -18.97 20.29 -13.89
N GLU A 225 -18.76 20.60 -12.60
CA GLU A 225 -19.36 21.77 -11.93
C GLU A 225 -19.03 23.08 -12.66
N HIS A 226 -17.76 23.27 -13.02
CA HIS A 226 -17.31 24.45 -13.75
C HIS A 226 -17.90 24.55 -15.16
N THR A 227 -18.00 23.42 -15.88
CA THR A 227 -18.50 23.40 -17.26
C THR A 227 -20.01 23.60 -17.34
N LEU A 228 -20.74 23.09 -16.35
CA LEU A 228 -22.18 23.31 -16.23
C LEU A 228 -22.53 24.66 -15.57
N ASP A 229 -21.52 25.41 -15.11
CA ASP A 229 -21.67 26.66 -14.34
C ASP A 229 -22.66 26.49 -13.17
N TYR A 230 -22.54 25.36 -12.47
CA TYR A 230 -23.45 24.99 -11.39
C TYR A 230 -22.74 24.17 -10.32
N TYR A 231 -22.90 24.61 -9.07
CA TYR A 231 -22.33 23.97 -7.89
C TYR A 231 -23.48 23.49 -7.00
N PRO A 232 -23.81 22.19 -7.01
CA PRO A 232 -24.90 21.64 -6.23
C PRO A 232 -24.73 21.94 -4.72
N PRO A 233 -25.79 22.31 -3.99
CA PRO A 233 -25.75 22.36 -2.54
C PRO A 233 -25.36 20.99 -1.98
N THR A 234 -24.50 20.97 -0.95
CA THR A 234 -24.06 19.71 -0.32
C THR A 234 -25.23 18.89 0.22
N CYS A 235 -26.31 19.54 0.67
CA CYS A 235 -27.52 18.87 1.13
C CYS A 235 -28.30 18.20 -0.03
N ALA A 236 -28.33 18.81 -1.21
CA ALA A 236 -28.95 18.21 -2.39
C ALA A 236 -28.18 16.95 -2.80
N LEU A 237 -26.84 17.00 -2.83
CA LEU A 237 -26.00 15.82 -3.10
C LEU A 237 -26.21 14.71 -2.04
N ALA A 238 -26.31 15.06 -0.76
CA ALA A 238 -26.61 14.09 0.30
C ALA A 238 -27.98 13.43 0.11
N LYS A 239 -29.00 14.21 -0.31
CA LYS A 239 -30.32 13.67 -0.66
C LYS A 239 -30.24 12.69 -1.84
N ILE A 240 -29.46 13.01 -2.88
CA ILE A 240 -29.23 12.11 -4.02
C ILE A 240 -28.58 10.80 -3.56
N VAL A 241 -27.54 10.86 -2.72
CA VAL A 241 -26.87 9.67 -2.17
C VAL A 241 -27.84 8.82 -1.36
N ASN A 242 -28.59 9.42 -0.44
CA ASN A 242 -29.52 8.69 0.42
C ASN A 242 -30.67 8.05 -0.39
N ALA A 243 -31.19 8.74 -1.40
CA ALA A 243 -32.20 8.18 -2.29
C ALA A 243 -31.63 7.01 -3.13
N THR A 244 -30.37 7.13 -3.57
CA THR A 244 -29.65 6.04 -4.26
C THR A 244 -29.52 4.82 -3.36
N ILE A 245 -29.07 5.00 -2.10
CA ILE A 245 -28.96 3.90 -1.14
C ILE A 245 -30.33 3.26 -0.91
N ALA A 246 -31.36 4.05 -0.61
CA ALA A 246 -32.70 3.53 -0.35
C ALA A 246 -33.28 2.73 -1.53
N ALA A 247 -33.00 3.16 -2.76
CA ALA A 247 -33.45 2.45 -3.96
C ALA A 247 -32.63 1.19 -4.26
N CYS A 248 -31.33 1.19 -3.93
CA CYS A 248 -30.38 0.19 -4.42
C CYS A 248 -29.92 -0.84 -3.38
N ASP A 249 -30.00 -0.53 -2.09
CA ASP A 249 -29.63 -1.43 -0.97
C ASP A 249 -30.39 -2.77 -1.05
N PRO A 250 -31.74 -2.82 -1.20
CA PRO A 250 -32.48 -4.07 -1.34
C PRO A 250 -32.09 -4.97 -2.54
N LEU A 251 -31.35 -4.46 -3.53
CA LEU A 251 -31.07 -5.19 -4.77
C LEU A 251 -30.12 -6.38 -4.57
N ASP A 252 -29.42 -6.46 -3.44
CA ASP A 252 -28.59 -7.62 -3.08
C ASP A 252 -29.32 -8.66 -2.20
N GLY A 253 -30.59 -8.41 -1.86
CA GLY A 253 -31.41 -9.25 -1.00
C GLY A 253 -31.31 -8.90 0.49
N ARG A 254 -30.61 -7.82 0.86
CA ARG A 254 -30.54 -7.27 2.22
C ARG A 254 -30.87 -5.78 2.22
N THR A 255 -31.23 -5.26 3.39
CA THR A 255 -31.47 -3.83 3.59
C THR A 255 -30.68 -3.43 4.82
N ASP A 256 -29.41 -3.11 4.62
CA ASP A 256 -28.43 -2.83 5.68
C ASP A 256 -27.70 -1.49 5.47
N GLY A 257 -28.15 -0.69 4.49
CA GLY A 257 -27.56 0.59 4.13
C GLY A 257 -26.37 0.47 3.18
N VAL A 258 -26.06 -0.73 2.67
CA VAL A 258 -24.92 -0.97 1.77
C VAL A 258 -25.40 -1.35 0.37
N VAL A 259 -24.89 -0.68 -0.65
CA VAL A 259 -25.18 -1.02 -2.05
C VAL A 259 -24.15 -2.04 -2.55
N SER A 260 -24.39 -3.34 -2.30
CA SER A 260 -23.45 -4.39 -2.76
C SER A 260 -23.61 -4.74 -4.25
N ARG A 261 -24.80 -4.54 -4.81
CA ARG A 261 -25.11 -4.77 -6.23
C ARG A 261 -25.17 -3.48 -7.03
N THR A 262 -24.02 -2.81 -7.11
CA THR A 262 -23.87 -1.55 -7.87
C THR A 262 -24.24 -1.72 -9.35
N ASP A 263 -24.04 -2.90 -9.93
CA ASP A 263 -24.45 -3.26 -11.29
C ASP A 263 -25.98 -3.19 -11.47
N LEU A 264 -26.75 -3.73 -10.52
CA LEU A 264 -28.21 -3.65 -10.54
C LEU A 264 -28.69 -2.23 -10.28
N CYS A 265 -28.03 -1.51 -9.36
CA CYS A 265 -28.33 -0.11 -9.09
C CYS A 265 -28.25 0.73 -10.37
N LYS A 266 -27.21 0.53 -11.21
CA LYS A 266 -27.06 1.23 -12.49
C LYS A 266 -28.23 0.99 -13.45
N LEU A 267 -28.81 -0.20 -13.42
CA LEU A 267 -29.86 -0.62 -14.34
C LEU A 267 -31.26 -0.23 -13.86
N GLN A 268 -31.46 -0.16 -12.54
CA GLN A 268 -32.79 -0.04 -11.93
C GLN A 268 -33.07 1.37 -11.39
N PHE A 269 -32.05 2.15 -11.06
CA PHE A 269 -32.23 3.47 -10.47
C PHE A 269 -31.87 4.59 -11.45
N ASN A 270 -32.85 5.46 -11.72
CA ASN A 270 -32.67 6.66 -12.53
C ASN A 270 -32.61 7.89 -11.64
N LEU A 271 -31.48 8.61 -11.63
CA LEU A 271 -31.29 9.82 -10.83
C LEU A 271 -32.32 10.93 -11.17
N SER A 272 -32.92 10.92 -12.35
CA SER A 272 -33.97 11.89 -12.70
C SER A 272 -35.29 11.65 -11.94
N SER A 273 -35.48 10.45 -11.38
CA SER A 273 -36.72 10.11 -10.64
C SER A 273 -36.88 10.89 -9.33
N ILE A 274 -35.79 11.46 -8.81
CA ILE A 274 -35.78 12.18 -7.53
C ILE A 274 -35.85 13.71 -7.68
N VAL A 275 -35.96 14.23 -8.92
CA VAL A 275 -36.16 15.66 -9.15
C VAL A 275 -37.48 16.10 -8.49
N GLY A 276 -37.42 17.18 -7.71
CA GLY A 276 -38.55 17.70 -6.95
C GLY A 276 -38.68 17.13 -5.54
N GLU A 277 -37.92 16.09 -5.17
CA GLU A 277 -37.93 15.60 -3.79
C GLU A 277 -37.32 16.64 -2.84
N SER A 278 -37.96 16.86 -1.70
CA SER A 278 -37.49 17.80 -0.69
C SER A 278 -36.27 17.27 0.08
N TYR A 279 -35.42 18.20 0.48
CA TYR A 279 -34.32 17.95 1.40
C TYR A 279 -34.25 19.04 2.47
N TYR A 280 -33.68 18.66 3.61
CA TYR A 280 -33.38 19.54 4.72
C TYR A 280 -32.10 19.07 5.40
N CYS A 281 -31.16 19.99 5.61
CA CYS A 281 -29.96 19.77 6.41
C CYS A 281 -29.78 20.93 7.39
N SER A 282 -29.65 20.60 8.68
CA SER A 282 -29.31 21.56 9.71
C SER A 282 -27.92 22.15 9.48
N ALA A 283 -27.68 23.37 9.97
CA ALA A 283 -26.34 23.96 9.97
C ALA A 283 -25.32 23.05 10.69
N SER A 284 -24.11 22.95 10.15
CA SER A 284 -23.05 22.11 10.73
C SER A 284 -21.72 22.85 10.84
N SER A 285 -21.13 22.86 12.04
CA SER A 285 -19.78 23.35 12.33
C SER A 285 -18.74 22.26 12.05
N GLY A 286 -18.49 21.95 10.77
CA GLY A 286 -17.46 20.98 10.38
C GLY A 286 -17.51 20.57 8.92
N SER A 287 -16.37 20.16 8.38
CA SER A 287 -16.16 19.83 6.97
C SER A 287 -16.84 18.52 6.56
N SER A 288 -18.16 18.50 6.38
CA SER A 288 -18.90 17.32 5.90
C SER A 288 -18.90 17.28 4.36
N GLY A 289 -18.27 16.26 3.80
CA GLY A 289 -18.53 15.78 2.44
C GLY A 289 -19.83 14.97 2.38
N PRO A 290 -20.22 14.50 1.17
CA PRO A 290 -21.34 13.59 1.02
C PRO A 290 -21.20 12.38 1.94
N GLY A 291 -22.28 11.96 2.61
CA GLY A 291 -22.28 10.81 3.52
C GLY A 291 -21.69 11.05 4.93
N GLY A 292 -21.44 12.29 5.33
CA GLY A 292 -20.91 12.59 6.68
C GLY A 292 -19.41 12.35 6.84
N MET A 293 -18.69 12.08 5.73
CA MET A 293 -17.25 11.98 5.74
C MET A 293 -16.59 13.34 5.92
N LYS A 294 -15.59 13.43 6.81
CA LYS A 294 -14.80 14.64 6.98
C LYS A 294 -13.97 14.88 5.71
N LYS A 295 -14.01 16.09 5.11
CA LYS A 295 -13.07 16.45 4.02
C LYS A 295 -11.64 16.17 4.49
N ARG A 296 -10.94 15.21 3.86
CA ARG A 296 -9.49 15.07 3.98
C ARG A 296 -8.87 16.28 3.28
N GLN A 297 -8.47 17.28 4.07
CA GLN A 297 -7.94 18.59 3.68
C GLN A 297 -8.97 19.59 3.12
N GLY A 298 -9.46 20.45 4.02
CA GLY A 298 -10.17 21.69 3.70
C GLY A 298 -10.48 22.43 5.00
N SER A 299 -10.26 23.74 5.02
CA SER A 299 -10.56 24.63 6.15
C SER A 299 -11.94 24.32 6.73
N SER A 300 -12.05 24.35 8.07
CA SER A 300 -13.31 24.16 8.81
C SER A 300 -14.26 25.33 8.54
N SER A 301 -14.92 25.33 7.40
CA SER A 301 -16.02 26.25 7.10
C SER A 301 -17.31 25.66 7.66
N SER A 302 -17.99 26.40 8.53
CA SER A 302 -19.36 26.11 8.89
C SER A 302 -20.24 26.05 7.63
N THR A 303 -20.99 24.96 7.47
CA THR A 303 -22.00 24.88 6.41
C THR A 303 -23.32 25.43 6.99
N PRO A 304 -23.92 26.47 6.38
CA PRO A 304 -25.20 26.99 6.85
C PRO A 304 -26.32 25.97 6.66
N GLU A 305 -27.45 26.19 7.32
CA GLU A 305 -28.67 25.41 7.10
C GLU A 305 -29.07 25.46 5.61
N GLN A 306 -29.50 24.32 5.07
CA GLN A 306 -29.92 24.18 3.67
C GLN A 306 -31.27 23.49 3.61
N ASN A 307 -32.22 24.08 2.88
CA ASN A 307 -33.50 23.47 2.56
C ASN A 307 -33.80 23.70 1.08
N GLY A 308 -34.62 22.84 0.49
CA GLY A 308 -34.98 22.95 -0.92
C GLY A 308 -35.52 21.64 -1.47
N THR A 309 -35.52 21.57 -2.81
CA THR A 309 -35.86 20.36 -3.56
C THR A 309 -34.72 20.02 -4.51
N VAL A 310 -34.48 18.75 -4.75
CA VAL A 310 -33.51 18.30 -5.76
C VAL A 310 -33.90 18.87 -7.13
N THR A 311 -33.02 19.65 -7.73
CA THR A 311 -33.25 20.28 -9.03
C THR A 311 -32.78 19.38 -10.18
N ALA A 312 -33.20 19.70 -11.40
CA ALA A 312 -32.66 19.05 -12.59
C ALA A 312 -31.15 19.31 -12.78
N GLN A 313 -30.63 20.44 -12.30
CA GLN A 313 -29.21 20.78 -12.36
C GLN A 313 -28.37 19.98 -11.35
N ASP A 314 -28.91 19.74 -10.15
CA ASP A 314 -28.30 18.82 -9.16
C ASP A 314 -28.11 17.42 -9.77
N VAL A 315 -29.18 16.91 -10.39
CA VAL A 315 -29.16 15.61 -11.07
C VAL A 315 -28.21 15.63 -12.27
N ALA A 316 -28.16 16.71 -13.06
CA ALA A 316 -27.26 16.81 -14.21
C ALA A 316 -25.78 16.71 -13.81
N VAL A 317 -25.36 17.39 -12.72
CA VAL A 317 -24.01 17.28 -12.18
C VAL A 317 -23.74 15.86 -11.68
N ALA A 318 -24.63 15.30 -10.87
CA ALA A 318 -24.47 13.95 -10.31
C ALA A 318 -24.41 12.89 -11.42
N GLN A 319 -25.27 12.99 -12.44
CA GLN A 319 -25.31 12.08 -13.58
C GLN A 319 -24.04 12.18 -14.42
N ALA A 320 -23.55 13.39 -14.72
CA ALA A 320 -22.30 13.56 -15.46
C ALA A 320 -21.09 12.94 -14.72
N ILE A 321 -21.02 13.10 -13.39
CA ILE A 321 -20.00 12.43 -12.56
C ILE A 321 -20.17 10.90 -12.59
N TYR A 322 -21.41 10.42 -12.55
CA TYR A 322 -21.74 8.99 -12.58
C TYR A 322 -21.40 8.31 -13.91
N ASP A 323 -21.72 8.96 -15.03
CA ASP A 323 -21.38 8.53 -16.39
C ASP A 323 -19.86 8.53 -16.59
N GLY A 324 -19.23 9.55 -16.01
CA GLY A 324 -17.79 9.68 -15.91
C GLY A 324 -17.12 10.22 -17.17
N LEU A 325 -15.79 10.24 -17.17
CA LEU A 325 -15.01 10.89 -18.22
C LEU A 325 -15.19 10.20 -19.59
N HIS A 326 -15.48 11.01 -20.62
CA HIS A 326 -15.51 10.60 -22.02
C HIS A 326 -14.52 11.47 -22.83
N ASN A 327 -13.94 10.91 -23.88
CA ASN A 327 -13.11 11.65 -24.83
C ASN A 327 -13.98 12.46 -25.82
N SER A 328 -13.33 13.23 -26.71
CA SER A 328 -14.02 14.03 -27.74
C SER A 328 -14.82 13.20 -28.77
N GLN A 329 -14.65 11.88 -28.78
CA GLN A 329 -15.40 10.93 -29.60
C GLN A 329 -16.49 10.20 -28.79
N ALA A 330 -16.88 10.75 -27.63
CA ALA A 330 -17.85 10.16 -26.71
C ALA A 330 -17.51 8.73 -26.24
N THR A 331 -16.24 8.35 -26.28
CA THR A 331 -15.78 7.05 -25.76
C THR A 331 -15.37 7.20 -24.31
N ARG A 332 -15.89 6.33 -23.44
CA ARG A 332 -15.59 6.35 -22.00
C ARG A 332 -14.11 6.07 -21.74
N ALA A 333 -13.48 6.92 -20.92
CA ALA A 333 -12.07 6.74 -20.54
C ALA A 333 -11.89 5.47 -19.67
N PRO A 334 -10.83 4.68 -19.90
CA PRO A 334 -10.54 3.49 -19.09
C PRO A 334 -10.27 3.82 -17.62
N GLY A 335 -10.66 2.92 -16.71
CA GLY A 335 -10.40 3.06 -15.26
C GLY A 335 -11.58 3.50 -14.40
N ASN A 336 -12.79 3.49 -14.98
CA ASN A 336 -13.98 4.05 -14.36
C ASN A 336 -14.99 2.96 -13.91
N SER A 337 -14.48 1.82 -13.44
CA SER A 337 -15.31 0.66 -13.06
C SER A 337 -16.03 0.82 -11.72
N ALA A 338 -15.54 1.70 -10.83
CA ALA A 338 -16.28 2.12 -9.64
C ALA A 338 -16.97 3.46 -9.94
N SER A 339 -18.29 3.55 -9.77
CA SER A 339 -18.97 4.84 -9.83
C SER A 339 -18.35 5.77 -8.78
N PRO A 340 -17.86 6.97 -9.15
CA PRO A 340 -17.28 7.92 -8.19
C PRO A 340 -18.25 8.29 -7.07
N LEU A 341 -19.56 8.26 -7.35
CA LEU A 341 -20.62 8.49 -6.35
C LEU A 341 -20.69 7.43 -5.25
N LEU A 342 -20.25 6.19 -5.51
CA LEU A 342 -20.23 5.09 -4.53
C LEU A 342 -18.87 4.93 -3.86
N ALA A 343 -17.78 5.26 -4.57
CA ALA A 343 -16.44 5.31 -3.99
C ALA A 343 -16.28 6.47 -2.98
N ALA A 344 -17.16 7.48 -3.04
CA ALA A 344 -17.26 8.55 -2.05
C ALA A 344 -18.25 8.22 -0.92
N VAL A 345 -18.52 6.94 -0.63
CA VAL A 345 -19.35 6.49 0.52
C VAL A 345 -18.67 5.34 1.30
N GLY A 346 -17.46 4.93 0.88
CA GLY A 346 -16.66 3.90 1.55
C GLY A 346 -15.49 4.48 2.33
#